data_AF-A0A660T5I0-F1
#
_entry.id   AF-A0A660T5I0-F1
#
_cell.length_a   1.000
_cell.length_b   1.000
_cell.length_c   1.000
_cell.angle_alpha   90.00
_cell.angle_beta   90.00
_cell.angle_gamma   90.00
#
_symmetry.space_group_name_H-M   'P 1'
#
loop_
_entity.id
_entity.type
_entity.pdbx_description
1 polymer ?
#
loop_
_entity_poly.entity_id
_entity_poly.type
_entity_poly.pdbx_seq_one_letter_code
_entity_poly.pdbx_strand_id
1 'polypeptide(L)'
;MIRRILKSALIFEPDSYNLYISIKDAVEKSLAGSRADIADMEDMTDMEDNMVSNVIAALDSLINQEKLHEELIREIKGEMECSGLKKALKRIPEMHLTNIGDIMPLGRIVDKSISLKINEAVEQEEDSFKFYMNLYRMSKIGSVKEAFSLLADQESIHLILLKKLMGKDRF
;
A
#
# COMPACT_ATOMS: atom_id res chain seq x y z
N MET A 1 -14.58 -20.27 -13.58
CA MET A 1 -14.77 -18.79 -13.59
C MET A 1 -13.91 -18.11 -12.52
N ILE A 2 -14.11 -18.39 -11.22
CA ILE A 2 -13.31 -17.82 -10.11
C ILE A 2 -11.79 -17.96 -10.28
N ARG A 3 -11.27 -19.13 -10.69
CA ARG A 3 -9.82 -19.30 -10.92
C ARG A 3 -9.21 -18.37 -11.98
N ARG A 4 -9.99 -17.91 -12.96
CA ARG A 4 -9.52 -16.95 -13.99
C ARG A 4 -9.57 -15.52 -13.46
N ILE A 5 -10.54 -15.21 -12.62
CA ILE A 5 -10.68 -13.93 -11.94
C ILE A 5 -9.55 -13.75 -10.90
N LEU A 6 -9.25 -14.78 -10.12
CA LEU A 6 -8.14 -14.78 -9.16
C LEU A 6 -6.75 -14.71 -9.82
N LYS A 7 -6.63 -15.03 -11.13
CA LYS A 7 -5.37 -14.76 -11.85
C LYS A 7 -5.16 -13.26 -12.09
N SER A 8 -6.23 -12.50 -12.27
CA SER A 8 -6.15 -11.05 -12.37
C SER A 8 -5.82 -10.42 -11.01
N ALA A 9 -6.35 -10.97 -9.91
CA ALA A 9 -5.96 -10.58 -8.55
C ALA A 9 -4.43 -10.70 -8.32
N LEU A 10 -3.84 -11.80 -8.79
CA LEU A 10 -2.39 -12.06 -8.69
C LEU A 10 -1.52 -11.17 -9.61
N ILE A 11 -2.10 -10.25 -10.36
CA ILE A 11 -1.37 -9.23 -11.11
C ILE A 11 -1.26 -7.95 -10.27
N PHE A 12 -2.33 -7.57 -9.58
CA PHE A 12 -2.39 -6.36 -8.78
C PHE A 12 -1.35 -6.33 -7.66
N GLU A 13 -1.31 -7.33 -6.77
CA GLU A 13 -0.41 -7.27 -5.60
C GLU A 13 1.08 -7.21 -5.97
N PRO A 14 1.60 -8.03 -6.91
CA PRO A 14 3.01 -7.92 -7.29
C PRO A 14 3.35 -6.59 -7.98
N ASP A 15 2.41 -6.02 -8.75
CA ASP A 15 2.61 -4.74 -9.41
C ASP A 15 2.62 -3.60 -8.37
N SER A 16 1.69 -3.59 -7.40
CA SER A 16 1.62 -2.63 -6.30
C SER A 16 2.87 -2.72 -5.43
N TYR A 17 3.29 -3.94 -5.08
CA TYR A 17 4.54 -4.20 -4.37
C TYR A 17 5.76 -3.55 -5.04
N ASN A 18 5.92 -3.77 -6.35
CA ASN A 18 7.05 -3.21 -7.09
C ASN A 18 6.97 -1.69 -7.19
N LEU A 19 5.76 -1.14 -7.29
CA LEU A 19 5.55 0.29 -7.37
C LEU A 19 5.88 0.99 -6.05
N TYR A 20 5.50 0.40 -4.91
CA TYR A 20 5.87 0.91 -3.59
C TYR A 20 7.37 0.87 -3.34
N ILE A 21 8.06 -0.20 -3.75
CA ILE A 21 9.54 -0.22 -3.75
C ILE A 21 10.09 0.93 -4.59
N SER A 22 9.56 1.12 -5.79
CA SER A 22 10.04 2.18 -6.68
C SER A 22 9.81 3.58 -6.14
N ILE A 23 8.69 3.81 -5.42
CA ILE A 23 8.41 5.07 -4.74
C ILE A 23 9.39 5.26 -3.59
N LYS A 24 9.58 4.23 -2.74
CA LYS A 24 10.53 4.25 -1.61
C LYS A 24 11.94 4.62 -2.09
N ASP A 25 12.45 3.91 -3.09
CA ASP A 25 13.78 4.15 -3.67
C ASP A 25 13.93 5.59 -4.19
N ALA A 26 12.87 6.14 -4.80
CA ALA A 26 12.91 7.49 -5.34
C ALA A 26 12.90 8.56 -4.25
N VAL A 27 12.13 8.33 -3.17
CA VAL A 27 12.13 9.19 -1.98
C VAL A 27 13.51 9.17 -1.32
N GLU A 28 14.08 7.99 -1.04
CA GLU A 28 15.40 7.85 -0.42
C GLU A 28 16.51 8.53 -1.24
N LYS A 29 16.48 8.41 -2.57
CA LYS A 29 17.44 9.08 -3.46
C LYS A 29 17.32 10.60 -3.43
N SER A 30 16.11 11.13 -3.44
CA SER A 30 15.87 12.57 -3.42
C SER A 30 16.39 13.20 -2.13
N LEU A 31 16.31 12.46 -1.03
CA LEU A 31 16.83 12.86 0.28
C LEU A 31 18.35 12.83 0.34
N ALA A 32 18.96 11.78 -0.18
CA ALA A 32 20.42 11.70 -0.26
C ALA A 32 20.99 12.86 -1.08
N GLY A 33 20.33 13.24 -2.18
CA GLY A 33 20.68 14.42 -2.98
C GLY A 33 20.54 15.72 -2.19
N SER A 34 19.40 15.94 -1.55
CA SER A 34 19.14 17.16 -0.74
C SER A 34 20.15 17.33 0.40
N ARG A 35 20.54 16.24 1.08
CA ARG A 35 21.53 16.27 2.15
C ARG A 35 22.94 16.61 1.65
N ALA A 36 23.30 16.17 0.44
CA ALA A 36 24.58 16.52 -0.17
C ALA A 36 24.68 18.03 -0.50
N ASP A 37 23.55 18.66 -0.79
CA ASP A 37 23.47 20.09 -1.15
C ASP A 37 23.41 21.04 0.07
N ILE A 38 23.09 20.54 1.28
CA ILE A 38 22.80 21.35 2.49
C ILE A 38 23.78 21.05 3.64
N ALA A 39 24.98 20.55 3.34
CA ALA A 39 25.97 20.11 4.34
C ALA A 39 26.40 21.17 5.40
N ASP A 40 25.95 22.43 5.29
CA ASP A 40 26.31 23.56 6.17
C ASP A 40 25.15 24.08 7.07
N MET A 41 23.97 23.45 7.14
CA MET A 41 22.84 23.91 7.97
C MET A 41 22.27 22.81 8.89
N GLU A 42 22.80 22.68 10.11
CA GLU A 42 22.49 21.60 11.06
C GLU A 42 21.09 21.65 11.72
N ASP A 43 20.38 22.78 11.70
CA ASP A 43 19.13 22.95 12.51
C ASP A 43 17.82 22.63 11.75
N MET A 44 17.84 22.46 10.42
CA MET A 44 16.64 22.10 9.63
C MET A 44 16.52 20.58 9.36
N THR A 45 17.53 19.79 9.73
CA THR A 45 17.63 18.38 9.35
C THR A 45 16.76 17.46 10.20
N ASP A 46 16.57 17.74 11.49
CA ASP A 46 15.92 16.79 12.42
C ASP A 46 14.41 16.62 12.17
N MET A 47 13.71 17.68 11.75
CA MET A 47 12.28 17.60 11.45
C MET A 47 12.03 16.94 10.09
N GLU A 48 12.85 17.25 9.09
CA GLU A 48 12.77 16.60 7.77
C GLU A 48 13.14 15.12 7.87
N ASP A 49 14.16 14.78 8.66
CA ASP A 49 14.60 13.40 8.87
C ASP A 49 13.54 12.54 9.58
N ASN A 50 12.86 13.10 10.59
CA ASN A 50 11.75 12.40 11.24
C ASN A 50 10.54 12.22 10.31
N MET A 51 10.18 13.25 9.54
CA MET A 51 9.08 13.17 8.56
C MET A 51 9.35 12.08 7.52
N VAL A 52 10.57 12.04 7.01
CA VAL A 52 11.06 11.07 6.04
C VAL A 52 11.04 9.66 6.62
N SER A 53 11.55 9.49 7.84
CA SER A 53 11.56 8.19 8.51
C SER A 53 10.15 7.61 8.60
N ASN A 54 9.16 8.46 8.92
CA ASN A 54 7.76 8.06 8.97
C ASN A 54 7.20 7.67 7.59
N VAL A 55 7.54 8.40 6.52
CA VAL A 55 7.10 8.04 5.16
C VAL A 55 7.74 6.72 4.69
N ILE A 56 9.02 6.52 4.95
CA ILE A 56 9.72 5.27 4.60
C ILE A 56 9.11 4.10 5.36
N ALA A 57 8.86 4.26 6.67
CA ALA A 57 8.18 3.24 7.47
C ALA A 57 6.77 2.92 6.96
N ALA A 58 6.03 3.95 6.50
CA ALA A 58 4.72 3.75 5.89
C ALA A 58 4.79 2.97 4.58
N LEU A 59 5.76 3.28 3.70
CA LEU A 59 5.99 2.54 2.46
C LEU A 59 6.44 1.10 2.73
N ASP A 60 7.29 0.87 3.74
CA ASP A 60 7.65 -0.49 4.16
C ASP A 60 6.45 -1.27 4.70
N SER A 61 5.51 -0.60 5.37
CA SER A 61 4.25 -1.22 5.78
C SER A 61 3.42 -1.65 4.57
N LEU A 62 3.24 -0.77 3.58
CA LEU A 62 2.53 -1.09 2.33
C LEU A 62 3.17 -2.28 1.60
N ILE A 63 4.48 -2.25 1.40
CA ILE A 63 5.26 -3.33 0.75
C ILE A 63 5.04 -4.69 1.45
N ASN A 64 4.97 -4.69 2.78
CA ASN A 64 4.73 -5.93 3.53
C ASN A 64 3.26 -6.39 3.42
N GLN A 65 2.30 -5.46 3.33
CA GLN A 65 0.88 -5.79 3.17
C GLN A 65 0.59 -6.42 1.82
N GLU A 66 1.12 -5.86 0.72
CA GLU A 66 0.98 -6.45 -0.62
C GLU A 66 1.45 -7.90 -0.70
N LYS A 67 2.54 -8.24 0.00
CA LYS A 67 3.02 -9.63 0.13
C LYS A 67 2.00 -10.52 0.83
N LEU A 68 1.41 -10.03 1.93
CA LEU A 68 0.40 -10.78 2.69
C LEU A 68 -0.91 -10.91 1.90
N HIS A 69 -1.28 -9.91 1.11
CA HIS A 69 -2.41 -9.99 0.19
C HIS A 69 -2.18 -11.06 -0.87
N GLU A 70 -0.99 -11.09 -1.49
CA GLU A 70 -0.64 -12.12 -2.46
C GLU A 70 -0.75 -13.53 -1.87
N GLU A 71 -0.23 -13.72 -0.64
CA GLU A 71 -0.38 -14.98 0.11
C GLU A 71 -1.86 -15.31 0.33
N LEU A 72 -2.68 -14.35 0.79
CA LEU A 72 -4.11 -14.55 1.00
C LEU A 72 -4.83 -14.94 -0.30
N ILE A 73 -4.53 -14.31 -1.43
CA ILE A 73 -5.12 -14.63 -2.73
C ILE A 73 -4.73 -16.04 -3.18
N ARG A 74 -3.49 -16.46 -2.91
CA ARG A 74 -3.02 -17.84 -3.16
C ARG A 74 -3.79 -18.84 -2.31
N GLU A 75 -4.05 -18.52 -1.03
CA GLU A 75 -4.89 -19.34 -0.15
C GLU A 75 -6.34 -19.40 -0.64
N ILE A 76 -6.95 -18.27 -1.04
CA ILE A 76 -8.29 -18.25 -1.63
C ILE A 76 -8.36 -19.12 -2.90
N LYS A 77 -7.29 -19.12 -3.70
CA LYS A 77 -7.20 -19.93 -4.93
C LYS A 77 -6.97 -21.41 -4.65
N GLY A 78 -6.22 -21.74 -3.58
CA GLY A 78 -5.86 -23.09 -3.18
C GLY A 78 -6.91 -23.79 -2.32
N GLU A 79 -7.60 -23.07 -1.44
CA GLU A 79 -8.48 -23.62 -0.43
C GLU A 79 -9.96 -23.61 -0.82
N MET A 80 -10.41 -24.81 -1.17
CA MET A 80 -11.65 -25.41 -0.67
C MET A 80 -11.50 -25.96 0.78
N GLU A 81 -10.39 -25.69 1.49
CA GLU A 81 -10.00 -26.33 2.76
C GLU A 81 -10.01 -25.42 4.01
N CYS A 82 -10.71 -24.27 4.02
CA CYS A 82 -11.12 -23.46 5.20
C CYS A 82 -10.13 -23.10 6.35
N SER A 83 -8.99 -23.75 6.51
CA SER A 83 -8.11 -23.71 7.69
C SER A 83 -6.83 -22.92 7.42
N GLY A 84 -6.26 -23.01 6.21
CA GLY A 84 -5.22 -22.12 5.70
C GLY A 84 -5.74 -20.70 5.53
N LEU A 85 -6.94 -20.54 4.97
CA LEU A 85 -7.58 -19.23 4.80
C LEU A 85 -7.78 -18.50 6.13
N LYS A 86 -8.26 -19.20 7.17
CA LYS A 86 -8.42 -18.62 8.53
C LYS A 86 -7.09 -18.23 9.16
N LYS A 87 -5.99 -18.94 8.87
CA LYS A 87 -4.65 -18.57 9.36
C LYS A 87 -4.13 -17.35 8.59
N ALA A 88 -4.31 -17.30 7.28
CA ALA A 88 -3.91 -16.15 6.46
C ALA A 88 -4.64 -14.87 6.88
N LEU A 89 -5.95 -14.94 7.11
CA LEU A 89 -6.75 -13.82 7.62
C LEU A 89 -6.22 -13.26 8.95
N LYS A 90 -5.73 -14.11 9.85
CA LYS A 90 -5.15 -13.68 11.13
C LYS A 90 -3.75 -13.07 11.00
N ARG A 91 -3.07 -13.31 9.87
CA ARG A 91 -1.71 -12.82 9.62
C ARG A 91 -1.68 -11.46 8.96
N ILE A 92 -2.74 -11.09 8.24
CA ILE A 92 -2.92 -9.71 7.80
C ILE A 92 -3.17 -8.92 9.08
N PRO A 93 -2.19 -8.10 9.54
CA PRO A 93 -2.44 -7.26 10.69
C PRO A 93 -3.65 -6.38 10.36
N GLU A 94 -4.53 -6.15 11.32
CA GLU A 94 -5.35 -4.94 11.24
C GLU A 94 -4.33 -3.81 11.14
N MET A 95 -4.22 -3.18 9.97
CA MET A 95 -3.41 -1.98 9.85
C MET A 95 -3.98 -1.00 10.87
N HIS A 96 -3.29 -0.89 12.02
CA HIS A 96 -3.69 0.04 13.04
C HIS A 96 -3.41 1.40 12.41
N LEU A 97 -4.50 2.05 12.01
CA LEU A 97 -4.56 3.43 11.52
C LEU A 97 -3.94 4.46 12.48
N THR A 98 -3.37 4.00 13.61
CA THR A 98 -2.84 4.82 14.69
C THR A 98 -1.87 5.88 14.22
N ASN A 99 -1.23 5.73 13.05
CA ASN A 99 -0.21 6.67 12.59
C ASN A 99 -0.46 7.26 11.19
N ILE A 100 -1.57 6.93 10.48
CA ILE A 100 -1.83 7.59 9.19
C ILE A 100 -2.04 9.09 9.41
N GLY A 101 -2.64 9.48 10.54
CA GLY A 101 -2.77 10.89 10.96
C GLY A 101 -1.44 11.64 11.06
N ASP A 102 -0.35 10.94 11.38
CA ASP A 102 0.98 11.53 11.61
C ASP A 102 1.82 11.62 10.33
N ILE A 103 1.41 10.92 9.26
CA ILE A 103 2.11 10.96 7.99
C ILE A 103 1.88 12.32 7.34
N MET A 104 2.95 13.10 7.21
CA MET A 104 2.90 14.40 6.54
C MET A 104 3.06 14.22 5.03
N PRO A 105 2.50 15.15 4.23
CA PRO A 105 2.77 15.19 2.80
C PRO A 105 4.28 15.29 2.53
N LEU A 106 4.74 14.62 1.47
CA LEU A 106 6.16 14.65 1.07
C LEU A 106 6.61 16.06 0.61
N GLY A 107 5.68 16.98 0.36
CA GLY A 107 5.98 18.39 0.12
C GLY A 107 6.96 18.61 -1.03
N ARG A 108 8.08 19.32 -0.77
CA ARG A 108 9.10 19.66 -1.77
C ARG A 108 9.97 18.48 -2.20
N ILE A 109 9.95 17.36 -1.47
CA ILE A 109 10.68 16.13 -1.82
C ILE A 109 10.02 15.46 -3.03
N VAL A 110 8.73 15.72 -3.28
CA VAL A 110 8.01 15.18 -4.43
C VAL A 110 8.41 15.93 -5.70
N ASP A 111 9.33 15.36 -6.46
CA ASP A 111 9.54 15.77 -7.84
C ASP A 111 8.44 15.21 -8.77
N LYS A 112 8.51 15.56 -10.05
CA LYS A 112 7.55 15.08 -11.04
C LYS A 112 7.60 13.55 -11.19
N SER A 113 8.76 12.93 -11.02
CA SER A 113 8.93 11.48 -11.15
C SER A 113 8.24 10.73 -10.01
N ILE A 114 8.46 11.16 -8.77
CA ILE A 114 7.79 10.62 -7.58
C ILE A 114 6.28 10.85 -7.68
N SER A 115 5.85 12.05 -8.10
CA SER A 115 4.42 12.34 -8.33
C SER A 115 3.77 11.36 -9.29
N LEU A 116 4.44 11.06 -10.42
CA LEU A 116 3.90 10.14 -11.42
C LEU A 116 3.75 8.72 -10.85
N LYS A 117 4.76 8.23 -10.12
CA LYS A 117 4.71 6.92 -9.47
C LYS A 117 3.61 6.82 -8.41
N ILE A 118 3.43 7.86 -7.59
CA ILE A 118 2.35 7.87 -6.60
C ILE A 118 0.98 7.93 -7.29
N ASN A 119 0.80 8.69 -8.37
CA ASN A 119 -0.47 8.68 -9.11
C ASN A 119 -0.74 7.32 -9.75
N GLU A 120 0.27 6.67 -10.34
CA GLU A 120 0.16 5.31 -10.86
C GLU A 120 -0.28 4.33 -9.75
N ALA A 121 0.29 4.47 -8.55
CA ALA A 121 -0.09 3.64 -7.41
C ALA A 121 -1.53 3.91 -6.99
N VAL A 122 -1.94 5.19 -6.94
CA VAL A 122 -3.34 5.55 -6.63
C VAL A 122 -4.30 4.93 -7.65
N GLU A 123 -4.02 5.01 -8.94
CA GLU A 123 -4.88 4.42 -9.98
C GLU A 123 -4.99 2.90 -9.81
N GLN A 124 -3.87 2.24 -9.55
CA GLN A 124 -3.82 0.81 -9.32
C GLN A 124 -4.61 0.40 -8.07
N GLU A 125 -4.42 1.09 -6.95
CA GLU A 125 -5.15 0.83 -5.72
C GLU A 125 -6.66 1.09 -5.86
N GLU A 126 -7.08 2.09 -6.66
CA GLU A 126 -8.49 2.33 -6.93
C GLU A 126 -9.12 1.17 -7.73
N ASP A 127 -8.36 0.59 -8.65
CA ASP A 127 -8.82 -0.53 -9.45
C ASP A 127 -8.82 -1.85 -8.65
N SER A 128 -7.79 -2.10 -7.84
CA SER A 128 -7.74 -3.22 -6.88
C SER A 128 -8.90 -3.16 -5.89
N PHE A 129 -9.15 -1.99 -5.28
CA PHE A 129 -10.30 -1.77 -4.39
C PHE A 129 -11.63 -2.13 -5.04
N LYS A 130 -11.91 -1.58 -6.24
CA LYS A 130 -13.15 -1.87 -6.99
C LYS A 130 -13.25 -3.35 -7.32
N PHE A 131 -12.13 -3.96 -7.69
CA PHE A 131 -12.06 -5.37 -8.02
C PHE A 131 -12.41 -6.25 -6.82
N TYR A 132 -11.77 -6.03 -5.65
CA TYR A 132 -12.06 -6.79 -4.44
C TYR A 132 -13.48 -6.57 -3.91
N MET A 133 -14.00 -5.34 -3.99
CA MET A 133 -15.40 -5.06 -3.67
C MET A 133 -16.38 -5.85 -4.56
N ASN A 134 -16.06 -6.01 -5.83
CA ASN A 134 -16.87 -6.85 -6.73
C ASN A 134 -16.78 -8.33 -6.35
N LEU A 135 -15.59 -8.83 -6.00
CA LEU A 135 -15.43 -10.22 -5.54
C LEU A 135 -16.16 -10.50 -4.22
N TYR A 136 -16.09 -9.57 -3.28
CA TYR A 136 -16.86 -9.59 -2.04
C TYR A 136 -18.37 -9.73 -2.31
N ARG A 137 -18.91 -8.91 -3.21
CA ARG A 137 -20.34 -8.94 -3.57
C ARG A 137 -20.75 -10.23 -4.26
N MET A 138 -19.87 -10.81 -5.07
CA MET A 138 -20.15 -12.05 -5.82
C MET A 138 -19.92 -13.33 -5.01
N SER A 139 -19.10 -13.29 -3.96
CA SER A 139 -18.75 -14.47 -3.17
C SER A 139 -19.92 -14.95 -2.32
N LYS A 140 -20.19 -16.26 -2.37
CA LYS A 140 -21.20 -16.94 -1.55
C LYS A 140 -20.60 -17.70 -0.36
N ILE A 141 -19.28 -17.89 -0.35
CA ILE A 141 -18.58 -18.62 0.71
C ILE A 141 -18.16 -17.59 1.76
N GLY A 142 -18.63 -17.77 3.01
CA GLY A 142 -18.45 -16.77 4.08
C GLY A 142 -17.00 -16.35 4.29
N SER A 143 -16.08 -17.32 4.42
CA SER A 143 -14.66 -17.04 4.64
C SER A 143 -13.98 -16.38 3.43
N VAL A 144 -14.33 -16.76 2.21
CA VAL A 144 -13.81 -16.12 0.99
C VAL A 144 -14.36 -14.71 0.85
N LYS A 145 -15.63 -14.50 1.23
CA LYS A 145 -16.26 -13.20 1.25
C LYS A 145 -15.58 -12.28 2.27
N GLU A 146 -15.34 -12.76 3.48
CA GLU A 146 -14.58 -12.05 4.51
C GLU A 146 -13.18 -11.64 4.01
N ALA A 147 -12.47 -12.54 3.34
CA ALA A 147 -11.16 -12.25 2.77
C ALA A 147 -11.17 -11.13 1.72
N PHE A 148 -12.15 -11.12 0.81
CA PHE A 148 -12.28 -10.02 -0.15
C PHE A 148 -12.75 -8.71 0.49
N SER A 149 -13.52 -8.77 1.58
CA SER A 149 -13.86 -7.57 2.35
C SER A 149 -12.60 -6.97 2.95
N LEU A 150 -11.78 -7.81 3.59
CA LEU A 150 -10.53 -7.38 4.20
C LEU A 150 -9.57 -6.75 3.18
N LEU A 151 -9.36 -7.40 2.03
CA LEU A 151 -8.53 -6.86 0.95
C LEU A 151 -9.06 -5.50 0.47
N ALA A 152 -10.35 -5.37 0.22
CA ALA A 152 -10.95 -4.10 -0.16
C ALA A 152 -10.77 -3.01 0.92
N ASP A 153 -10.93 -3.36 2.18
CA ASP A 153 -10.72 -2.41 3.28
C ASP A 153 -9.25 -1.96 3.34
N GLN A 154 -8.28 -2.88 3.16
CA GLN A 154 -6.85 -2.52 3.09
C GLN A 154 -6.51 -1.62 1.91
N GLU A 155 -6.97 -1.92 0.68
CA GLU A 155 -6.69 -1.04 -0.47
C GLU A 155 -7.27 0.37 -0.28
N SER A 156 -8.42 0.48 0.40
CA SER A 156 -8.98 1.78 0.73
C SER A 156 -8.08 2.60 1.67
N ILE A 157 -7.36 1.93 2.57
CA ILE A 157 -6.39 2.55 3.48
C ILE A 157 -5.12 2.93 2.72
N HIS A 158 -4.64 2.06 1.82
CA HIS A 158 -3.52 2.36 0.93
C HIS A 158 -3.78 3.62 0.11
N LEU A 159 -4.99 3.77 -0.44
CA LEU A 159 -5.41 4.97 -1.17
C LEU A 159 -5.34 6.23 -0.33
N ILE A 160 -5.84 6.18 0.90
CA ILE A 160 -5.80 7.34 1.81
C ILE A 160 -4.35 7.73 2.06
N LEU A 161 -3.49 6.76 2.38
CA LEU A 161 -2.08 7.01 2.60
C LEU A 161 -1.40 7.63 1.38
N LEU A 162 -1.57 7.06 0.18
CA LEU A 162 -0.96 7.59 -1.04
C LEU A 162 -1.44 9.00 -1.36
N LYS A 163 -2.74 9.29 -1.22
CA LYS A 163 -3.31 10.63 -1.40
C LYS A 163 -2.74 11.63 -0.38
N LYS A 164 -2.51 11.18 0.86
CA LYS A 164 -1.87 11.96 1.92
C LYS A 164 -0.43 12.32 1.60
N LEU A 165 0.35 11.36 1.10
CA LEU A 165 1.73 11.61 0.66
C LEU A 165 1.81 12.70 -0.42
N MET A 166 0.78 12.80 -1.27
CA MET A 166 0.66 13.87 -2.28
C MET A 166 0.11 15.20 -1.73
N GLY A 167 -0.30 15.27 -0.46
CA GLY A 167 -1.02 16.44 0.09
C GLY A 167 -2.40 16.65 -0.54
N LYS A 168 -3.00 15.57 -1.08
CA LYS A 168 -4.34 15.59 -1.70
C LYS A 168 -5.45 15.16 -0.74
N ASP A 169 -5.17 15.08 0.56
CA ASP A 169 -6.17 14.87 1.60
C ASP A 169 -7.08 16.10 1.72
N ARG A 170 -8.09 16.16 0.84
CA ARG A 170 -9.28 16.98 1.05
C ARG A 170 -10.45 16.04 1.25
N PHE A 171 -10.69 15.69 2.50
CA PHE A 171 -12.01 15.32 3.00
C PHE A 171 -12.48 16.43 3.93
#